data_AF-A0AAW2VL72-F1
#
_entry.id   AF-A0AAW2VL72-F1
#
_cell.length_a   1.000
_cell.length_b   1.000
_cell.length_c   1.000
_cell.angle_alpha   90.00
_cell.angle_beta   90.00
_cell.angle_gamma   90.00
#
_symmetry.space_group_name_H-M   'P 1'
#
loop_
_entity.id
_entity.type
_entity.pdbx_description
1 polymer ?
#
loop_
_entity_poly.entity_id
_entity_poly.type
_entity_poly.pdbx_seq_one_letter_code
_entity_poly.pdbx_strand_id
1 'polypeptide(L)'
;MAGCIKMVNRSASTAFAPDGAYIATGTMAGAVDLQFSSAAHLDIFELDFLSDDRQLILAGAIQSSERFNRLSWEKGPANSEEYSLGLIAGGLVDGNIGLWNPKHLIW
;
A
#
# COMPACT_ATOMS: atom_id res chain seq x y z
N MET A 1 26.95 4.08 8.05
CA MET A 1 25.57 3.61 8.30
C MET A 1 25.53 2.13 7.96
N ALA A 2 25.21 1.26 8.92
CA ALA A 2 24.86 -0.11 8.59
C ALA A 2 23.48 -0.06 7.92
N GLY A 3 23.29 -0.74 6.79
CA GLY A 3 21.97 -0.79 6.17
C GLY A 3 20.99 -1.52 7.08
N CYS A 4 19.82 -0.93 7.35
CA CYS A 4 18.73 -1.58 8.09
C CYS A 4 17.70 -2.12 7.09
N ILE A 5 17.21 -3.35 7.32
CA ILE A 5 16.12 -3.93 6.52
C ILE A 5 14.80 -3.54 7.19
N LYS A 6 13.97 -2.80 6.45
CA LYS A 6 12.60 -2.47 6.86
C LYS A 6 11.68 -3.66 6.66
N MET A 7 10.71 -3.83 7.56
CA MET A 7 9.81 -4.98 7.56
C MET A 7 8.39 -4.61 8.02
N VAL A 8 7.43 -5.34 7.44
CA VAL A 8 6.03 -5.41 7.90
C VAL A 8 5.61 -6.87 7.80
N ASN A 9 5.09 -7.44 8.89
CA ASN A 9 4.74 -8.85 8.93
C ASN A 9 3.32 -9.11 8.41
N ARG A 10 3.17 -9.27 7.11
CA ARG A 10 1.87 -9.59 6.49
C ARG A 10 2.00 -10.21 5.10
N SER A 11 0.96 -10.95 4.70
CA SER A 11 0.81 -11.45 3.33
C SER A 11 0.11 -10.41 2.47
N ALA A 12 0.87 -9.68 1.65
CA ALA A 12 0.35 -8.58 0.85
C ALA A 12 0.88 -8.55 -0.59
N SER A 13 0.05 -8.03 -1.50
CA SER A 13 0.52 -7.46 -2.76
C SER A 13 1.05 -6.05 -2.48
N THR A 14 2.15 -5.64 -3.08
CA THR A 14 2.83 -4.39 -2.75
C THR A 14 3.13 -3.54 -3.98
N ALA A 15 3.11 -2.22 -3.81
CA ALA A 15 3.54 -1.25 -4.81
C ALA A 15 4.26 -0.07 -4.15
N PHE A 16 5.40 0.33 -4.70
CA PHE A 16 6.13 1.52 -4.23
C PHE A 16 5.52 2.79 -4.82
N ALA A 17 5.49 3.87 -4.03
CA ALA A 17 5.17 5.18 -4.55
C ALA A 17 6.21 5.60 -5.62
N PRO A 18 5.80 6.37 -6.65
CA PRO A 18 6.70 6.82 -7.72
C PRO A 18 7.91 7.63 -7.25
N ASP A 19 7.81 8.30 -6.11
CA ASP A 19 8.87 9.08 -5.49
C ASP A 19 9.72 8.28 -4.49
N GLY A 20 9.30 7.06 -4.16
CA GLY A 20 9.97 6.16 -3.23
C GLY A 20 9.76 6.49 -1.74
N ALA A 21 8.88 7.44 -1.39
CA ALA A 21 8.64 7.82 0.00
C ALA A 21 7.71 6.86 0.75
N TYR A 22 6.86 6.14 0.02
CA TYR A 22 5.85 5.25 0.60
C TYR A 22 5.80 3.89 -0.09
N ILE A 23 5.21 2.92 0.58
CA ILE A 23 4.82 1.64 0.01
C ILE A 23 3.36 1.33 0.35
N ALA A 24 2.58 1.00 -0.67
CA ALA A 24 1.22 0.51 -0.52
C ALA A 24 1.24 -1.01 -0.40
N THR A 25 0.40 -1.56 0.48
CA THR A 25 0.24 -2.99 0.70
C THR A 25 -1.24 -3.34 0.73
N GLY A 26 -1.66 -4.21 -0.19
CA GLY A 26 -3.01 -4.73 -0.27
C GLY A 26 -3.07 -6.15 0.27
N THR A 27 -4.08 -6.47 1.08
CA THR A 27 -4.27 -7.82 1.63
C THR A 27 -4.31 -8.86 0.49
N MET A 28 -3.37 -9.81 0.49
CA MET A 28 -3.19 -10.71 -0.65
C MET A 28 -4.34 -11.71 -0.80
N ALA A 29 -4.77 -11.93 -2.04
CA ALA A 29 -5.68 -13.01 -2.40
C ALA A 29 -5.15 -14.37 -1.95
N GLY A 30 -6.02 -15.21 -1.38
CA GLY A 30 -5.63 -16.53 -0.88
C GLY A 30 -4.82 -16.54 0.41
N ALA A 31 -4.46 -15.38 0.98
CA ALA A 31 -3.90 -15.32 2.32
C ALA A 31 -4.96 -15.72 3.36
N VAL A 32 -4.58 -16.51 4.36
CA VAL A 32 -5.44 -16.78 5.52
C VAL A 32 -4.68 -16.24 6.72
N ASP A 33 -5.24 -15.24 7.40
CA ASP A 33 -4.66 -14.80 8.66
C ASP A 33 -5.00 -15.79 9.79
N LEU A 34 -4.26 -15.69 10.90
CA LEU A 34 -4.42 -16.60 12.04
C LEU A 34 -5.81 -16.53 12.67
N GLN A 35 -6.54 -15.45 12.41
CA GLN A 35 -7.88 -15.18 12.90
C GLN A 35 -8.98 -15.59 11.90
N PHE A 36 -8.61 -16.15 10.74
CA PHE A 36 -9.53 -16.46 9.63
C PHE A 36 -10.39 -15.25 9.21
N SER A 37 -9.86 -14.04 9.30
CA SER A 37 -10.56 -12.83 8.85
C SER A 37 -10.74 -12.85 7.34
N SER A 38 -11.92 -12.46 6.89
CA SER A 38 -12.20 -12.17 5.48
C SER A 38 -11.93 -10.71 5.11
N ALA A 39 -11.56 -9.86 6.07
CA ALA A 39 -11.35 -8.44 5.82
C ALA A 39 -10.19 -8.21 4.84
N ALA A 40 -10.38 -7.29 3.91
CA ALA A 40 -9.38 -6.85 2.97
C ALA A 40 -9.07 -5.37 3.19
N HIS A 41 -7.79 -5.04 3.20
CA HIS A 41 -7.30 -3.70 3.47
C HIS A 41 -6.25 -3.28 2.44
N LEU A 42 -6.25 -1.98 2.13
CA LEU A 42 -5.16 -1.26 1.49
C LEU A 42 -4.53 -0.35 2.55
N ASP A 43 -3.27 -0.64 2.90
CA ASP A 43 -2.52 0.12 3.88
C ASP A 43 -1.28 0.73 3.23
N ILE A 44 -0.96 1.97 3.61
CA ILE A 44 0.18 2.74 3.12
C ILE A 44 1.15 2.91 4.27
N PHE A 45 2.41 2.61 4.02
CA PHE A 45 3.50 2.76 4.98
C PHE A 45 4.52 3.78 4.50
N GLU A 46 5.05 4.58 5.41
CA GLU A 46 6.15 5.50 5.17
C GLU A 46 7.49 4.75 5.20
N LEU A 47 8.36 5.03 4.23
CA LEU A 47 9.71 4.48 4.13
C LEU A 47 10.73 5.43 4.75
N ASP A 48 10.76 5.52 6.08
CA ASP A 48 11.78 6.28 6.80
C ASP A 48 13.10 5.50 6.89
N PHE A 49 14.07 5.79 6.02
CA PHE A 49 15.41 5.19 6.07
C PHE A 49 16.40 5.95 6.97
N LEU A 50 15.99 7.03 7.64
CA LEU A 50 16.82 7.75 8.61
C LEU A 50 16.79 7.09 9.99
N SER A 51 15.68 6.43 10.32
CA SER A 51 15.54 5.62 11.53
C SER A 51 16.14 4.22 11.38
N ASP A 52 16.79 3.73 12.44
CA ASP A 52 17.23 2.33 12.55
C ASP A 52 16.09 1.36 12.96
N ASP A 53 14.88 1.87 13.24
CA ASP A 53 13.72 1.03 13.49
C ASP A 53 13.39 0.19 12.25
N ARG A 54 13.14 -1.10 12.45
CA ARG A 54 12.81 -2.02 11.36
C ARG A 54 11.34 -1.96 11.00
N GLN A 55 10.46 -1.60 11.93
CA GLN A 55 9.03 -1.54 11.66
C GLN A 55 8.71 -0.31 10.83
N LEU A 56 7.94 -0.50 9.76
CA LEU A 56 7.44 0.64 8.99
C LEU A 56 6.29 1.32 9.72
N ILE A 57 6.18 2.64 9.52
CA ILE A 57 5.15 3.48 10.12
C ILE A 57 3.93 3.45 9.21
N LEU A 58 2.75 3.14 9.77
CA LEU A 58 1.48 3.19 9.04
C LEU A 58 1.11 4.66 8.78
N ALA A 59 1.11 5.04 7.50
CA ALA A 59 0.82 6.39 7.02
C ALA A 59 -0.64 6.54 6.56
N GLY A 60 -1.35 5.45 6.32
CA GLY A 60 -2.77 5.48 5.94
C GLY A 60 -3.35 4.09 5.78
N ALA A 61 -4.67 3.97 5.90
CA ALA A 61 -5.37 2.68 5.78
C ALA A 61 -6.79 2.87 5.29
N ILE A 62 -7.27 1.95 4.46
CA ILE A 62 -8.67 1.86 4.05
C ILE A 62 -9.09 0.41 3.86
N GLN A 63 -10.32 0.09 4.24
CA GLN A 63 -10.90 -1.21 3.94
C GLN A 63 -11.22 -1.29 2.43
N SER A 64 -10.73 -2.34 1.77
CA SER A 64 -11.11 -2.65 0.39
C SER A 64 -12.32 -3.57 0.37
N SER A 65 -13.07 -3.56 -0.73
CA SER A 65 -14.18 -4.50 -0.93
C SER A 65 -13.70 -5.95 -0.97
N GLU A 66 -12.54 -6.17 -1.58
CA GLU A 66 -12.00 -7.50 -1.86
C GLU A 66 -10.47 -7.52 -1.73
N ARG A 67 -9.90 -8.73 -1.70
CA ARG A 67 -8.45 -8.97 -1.63
C ARG A 67 -7.77 -8.70 -2.96
N PHE A 68 -6.46 -8.47 -2.91
CA PHE A 68 -5.64 -8.05 -4.04
C PHE A 68 -4.87 -9.22 -4.67
N ASN A 69 -5.00 -9.39 -5.97
CA ASN A 69 -4.13 -10.23 -6.81
C ASN A 69 -2.88 -9.47 -7.25
N ARG A 70 -3.02 -8.16 -7.48
CA ARG A 70 -1.97 -7.24 -7.91
C ARG A 70 -2.24 -5.84 -7.37
N LEU A 71 -1.17 -5.09 -7.19
CA LEU A 71 -1.19 -3.68 -6.80
C LEU A 71 -0.16 -2.94 -7.65
N SER A 72 -0.49 -1.75 -8.13
CA SER A 72 0.43 -0.81 -8.76
C SER A 72 0.19 0.59 -8.22
N TRP A 73 1.24 1.41 -8.22
CA TRP A 73 1.17 2.80 -7.82
C TRP A 73 1.97 3.62 -8.82
N GLU A 74 1.25 4.42 -9.59
CA GLU A 74 1.82 5.17 -10.71
C GLU A 74 1.70 6.67 -10.51
N LYS A 75 2.57 7.41 -11.20
CA LYS A 75 2.58 8.86 -11.16
C LYS A 75 1.29 9.40 -11.80
N GLY A 76 0.70 10.40 -11.15
CA GLY A 76 -0.46 11.12 -11.66
C GLY A 76 -0.11 12.02 -12.85
N PRO A 77 -1.11 12.70 -13.44
CA PRO A 77 -0.88 13.69 -14.48
C PRO A 77 0.12 14.77 -14.02
N ALA A 78 0.95 15.24 -14.95
CA ALA A 78 1.91 16.30 -14.66
C ALA A 78 1.20 17.55 -14.11
N ASN A 79 1.74 18.13 -13.03
CA ASN A 79 1.20 19.31 -12.34
C ASN A 79 -0.22 19.13 -11.77
N SER A 80 -0.67 17.89 -11.54
CA SER A 80 -1.92 17.66 -10.82
C SER A 80 -1.72 17.79 -9.32
N GLU A 81 -2.32 18.82 -8.74
CA GLU A 81 -2.41 18.94 -7.28
C GLU A 81 -3.29 17.85 -6.68
N GLU A 82 -4.36 17.44 -7.37
CA GLU A 82 -5.28 16.40 -6.92
C GLU A 82 -4.59 15.04 -6.79
N TYR A 83 -3.74 14.68 -7.77
CA TYR A 83 -2.98 13.43 -7.82
C TYR A 83 -1.50 13.66 -7.57
N SER A 84 -1.15 14.55 -6.64
CA SER A 84 0.25 14.90 -6.33
C SER A 84 1.07 13.70 -5.87
N LEU A 85 0.42 12.74 -5.19
CA LEU A 85 1.00 11.45 -4.78
C LEU A 85 0.69 10.32 -5.78
N GLY A 86 0.13 10.62 -6.95
CA GLY A 86 -0.21 9.65 -7.98
C GLY A 86 -1.53 8.90 -7.74
N LEU A 87 -1.63 7.69 -8.29
CA LEU A 87 -2.82 6.84 -8.22
C LEU A 87 -2.43 5.40 -7.93
N ILE A 88 -3.13 4.78 -6.99
CA ILE A 88 -2.99 3.35 -6.67
C ILE A 88 -4.10 2.59 -7.41
N ALA A 89 -3.72 1.54 -8.12
CA ALA A 89 -4.64 0.63 -8.79
C ALA A 89 -4.43 -0.81 -8.28
N GLY A 90 -5.52 -1.50 -7.98
CA GLY A 90 -5.49 -2.86 -7.44
C GLY A 90 -6.43 -3.78 -8.22
N GLY A 91 -5.89 -4.89 -8.71
CA GLY A 91 -6.70 -5.97 -9.29
C GLY A 91 -7.25 -6.85 -8.18
N LEU A 92 -8.57 -6.91 -8.05
CA LEU A 92 -9.26 -7.59 -6.95
C LEU A 92 -9.66 -9.02 -7.32
N VAL A 93 -10.03 -9.83 -6.32
CA VAL A 93 -10.40 -11.25 -6.52
C VAL A 93 -11.76 -11.45 -7.18
N ASP A 94 -12.66 -10.47 -7.10
CA ASP A 94 -13.96 -10.47 -7.76
C ASP A 94 -13.89 -10.11 -9.26
N GLY A 95 -12.70 -9.80 -9.77
CA GLY A 95 -12.46 -9.39 -11.15
C GLY A 95 -12.56 -7.88 -11.38
N ASN A 96 -12.85 -7.08 -10.35
CA ASN A 96 -12.87 -5.62 -10.46
C ASN A 96 -11.48 -5.00 -10.27
N ILE A 97 -11.35 -3.75 -10.71
CA ILE A 97 -10.19 -2.91 -10.43
C ILE A 97 -10.62 -1.82 -9.44
N GLY A 98 -9.96 -1.77 -8.29
CA GLY A 98 -10.09 -0.65 -7.37
C GLY A 98 -9.08 0.44 -7.70
N LEU A 99 -9.49 1.70 -7.54
CA LEU A 99 -8.65 2.88 -7.72
C LEU A 99 -8.70 3.72 -6.44
N TRP A 100 -7.54 4.15 -5.98
CA TRP A 100 -7.42 4.97 -4.79
C TRP A 100 -6.47 6.14 -5.04
N ASN A 101 -6.87 7.34 -4.60
CA ASN A 101 -5.98 8.48 -4.55
C ASN A 101 -5.28 8.51 -3.17
N PRO A 102 -3.97 8.20 -3.08
CA PRO A 102 -3.23 8.14 -1.82
C PRO A 102 -3.21 9.48 -1.08
N LYS A 103 -3.38 10.62 -1.77
CA LYS A 103 -3.48 11.94 -1.15
C LYS A 103 -4.63 12.04 -0.14
N HIS A 104 -5.71 11.29 -0.35
CA HIS A 104 -6.86 11.25 0.56
C HIS A 104 -6.77 10.17 1.63
N LEU A 105 -5.79 9.28 1.54
CA LEU A 105 -5.62 8.15 2.46
C LEU A 105 -4.54 8.38 3.51
N ILE A 106 -3.51 9.16 3.16
CA ILE A 106 -2.39 9.46 4.05
C ILE A 106 -2.80 10.57 5.04
N TRP A 107 -2.58 10.34 6.33
CA TRP A 107 -2.99 11.22 7.44
C TRP A 107 -1.88 12.14 7.95
#